data_AF-A0A8S3H7N7-F1
#
_entry.id   AF-A0A8S3H7N7-F1
#
_cell.length_a   1.000
_cell.length_b   1.000
_cell.length_c   1.000
_cell.angle_alpha   90.00
_cell.angle_beta   90.00
_cell.angle_gamma   90.00
#
_symmetry.space_group_name_H-M   'P 1'
#
loop_
_entity.id
_entity.type
_entity.pdbx_description
1 polymer ?
#
loop_
_entity_poly.entity_id
_entity_poly.type
_entity_poly.pdbx_seq_one_letter_code
_entity_poly.pdbx_strand_id
1 'polypeptide(L)'
;MFETLLTLLGKASMTSNYYDQIRTICQQIETLEWLLTPIQFTPITHFDPKVHRVDQKANLYLQQASLDVQNMIAIEVAADGNCLYNSIICLSGNTASTPSELRVRSLIELVKNENFYHNRFAHIVGLVNETIKNIARNFSFSELYEIAALSNVLKCNMQSVYPTIDYRSDLNIMNNTFEHAQYSIASKTICLFWTHSESGIEARRNNAGNWSPNHFVPLLLPSHNSQSQNHLGQPKISGSGSTPTKATTKNNTLTQVRIPEFNADHNEIQPFQVPSTVITTTNEITTPR
;
A
#
# COMPACT_ATOMS: atom_id res chain seq x y z
N MET A 1 -13.80 9.94 -13.70
CA MET A 1 -14.93 9.12 -13.19
C MET A 1 -14.63 8.56 -11.80
N PHE A 2 -13.59 7.74 -11.62
CA PHE A 2 -13.21 7.24 -10.29
C PHE A 2 -12.92 8.34 -9.26
N GLU A 3 -12.30 9.46 -9.67
CA GLU A 3 -12.16 10.66 -8.82
C GLU A 3 -13.50 11.19 -8.29
N THR A 4 -14.53 11.21 -9.14
CA THR A 4 -15.88 11.65 -8.79
C THR A 4 -16.53 10.68 -7.81
N LEU A 5 -16.39 9.37 -8.03
CA LEU A 5 -16.86 8.33 -7.12
C LEU A 5 -16.17 8.44 -5.76
N LEU A 6 -14.85 8.61 -5.75
CA LEU A 6 -14.07 8.77 -4.53
C LEU A 6 -14.43 10.06 -3.79
N THR A 7 -14.72 11.14 -4.51
CA THR A 7 -15.26 12.37 -3.90
C THR A 7 -16.62 12.14 -3.24
N LEU A 8 -17.50 11.37 -3.87
CA LEU A 8 -18.81 11.01 -3.31
C LEU A 8 -18.67 10.14 -2.05
N LEU A 9 -17.84 9.10 -2.11
CA LEU A 9 -17.52 8.22 -0.99
C LEU A 9 -16.88 9.01 0.17
N GLY A 10 -15.97 9.93 -0.14
CA GLY A 10 -15.33 10.82 0.83
C GLY A 10 -16.35 11.68 1.56
N LYS A 11 -17.35 12.24 0.86
CA LYS A 11 -18.46 12.97 1.49
C LYS A 11 -19.29 12.07 2.40
N ALA A 12 -19.62 10.85 1.96
CA ALA A 12 -20.36 9.88 2.78
C ALA A 12 -19.60 9.55 4.08
N SER A 13 -18.26 9.42 4.02
CA SER A 13 -17.38 9.13 5.16
C SER A 13 -17.41 10.18 6.29
N MET A 14 -17.93 11.38 6.02
CA MET A 14 -18.01 12.50 6.97
C MET A 14 -19.36 12.59 7.68
N THR A 15 -20.31 11.74 7.33
CA THR A 15 -21.65 11.75 7.91
C THR A 15 -21.73 10.88 9.17
N SER A 16 -22.74 11.12 10.01
CA SER A 16 -22.98 10.28 11.20
C SER A 16 -23.40 8.85 10.85
N ASN A 17 -24.06 8.65 9.69
CA ASN A 17 -24.40 7.33 9.16
C ASN A 17 -23.52 6.96 7.96
N TYR A 18 -22.21 7.16 8.10
CA TYR A 18 -21.25 6.99 7.00
C TYR A 18 -21.28 5.59 6.41
N TYR A 19 -21.44 4.58 7.27
CA TYR A 19 -21.28 3.19 6.90
C TYR A 19 -22.40 2.73 5.96
N ASP A 20 -23.66 3.00 6.30
CA ASP A 20 -24.81 2.68 5.45
C ASP A 20 -24.75 3.43 4.10
N GLN A 21 -24.29 4.69 4.11
CA GLN A 21 -24.14 5.48 2.89
C GLN A 21 -23.06 4.92 1.97
N ILE A 22 -21.87 4.63 2.50
CA ILE A 22 -20.77 4.02 1.73
C ILE A 22 -21.22 2.67 1.16
N ARG A 23 -21.90 1.84 1.96
CA ARG A 23 -22.41 0.55 1.51
C ARG A 23 -23.41 0.68 0.38
N THR A 24 -24.36 1.61 0.51
CA THR A 24 -25.35 1.90 -0.53
C THR A 24 -24.69 2.37 -1.82
N ILE A 25 -23.71 3.27 -1.72
CA ILE A 25 -22.94 3.75 -2.89
C ILE A 25 -22.17 2.59 -3.55
N CYS A 26 -21.49 1.74 -2.77
CA CYS A 26 -20.77 0.59 -3.31
C CYS A 26 -21.71 -0.38 -4.03
N GLN A 27 -22.88 -0.67 -3.47
CA GLN A 27 -23.90 -1.52 -4.11
C GLN A 27 -24.41 -0.93 -5.42
N GLN A 28 -24.62 0.38 -5.49
CA GLN A 28 -24.99 1.06 -6.74
C GLN A 28 -23.87 0.97 -7.77
N ILE A 29 -22.62 1.18 -7.35
CA ILE A 29 -21.45 1.09 -8.22
C ILE A 29 -21.28 -0.33 -8.79
N GLU A 30 -21.57 -1.37 -8.01
CA GLU A 30 -21.49 -2.77 -8.47
C GLU A 30 -22.46 -3.09 -9.63
N THR A 31 -23.54 -2.32 -9.79
CA THR A 31 -24.45 -2.50 -10.93
C THR A 31 -23.83 -2.02 -12.26
N LEU A 32 -22.68 -1.35 -12.21
CA LEU A 32 -21.99 -0.81 -13.38
C LEU A 32 -21.02 -1.85 -13.94
N GLU A 33 -21.44 -2.53 -15.01
CA GLU A 33 -20.69 -3.63 -15.65
C GLU A 33 -19.23 -3.28 -15.98
N TRP A 34 -18.98 -2.06 -16.49
CA TRP A 34 -17.63 -1.62 -16.85
C TRP A 34 -16.67 -1.58 -15.65
N LEU A 35 -17.19 -1.31 -14.45
CA LEU A 35 -16.40 -1.23 -13.22
C LEU A 35 -16.11 -2.62 -12.63
N LEU A 36 -16.87 -3.64 -13.05
CA LEU A 36 -16.59 -5.05 -12.74
C LEU A 36 -15.53 -5.67 -13.66
N THR A 37 -15.10 -4.96 -14.72
CA THR A 37 -14.03 -5.45 -15.59
C THR A 37 -12.78 -5.75 -14.75
N PRO A 38 -12.26 -6.99 -14.76
CA PRO A 38 -11.06 -7.34 -14.00
C PRO A 38 -9.85 -6.53 -14.47
N ILE A 39 -9.06 -6.04 -13.51
CA ILE A 39 -7.78 -5.40 -13.84
C ILE A 39 -6.81 -6.47 -14.33
N GLN A 40 -6.29 -6.30 -15.54
CA GLN A 40 -5.19 -7.11 -16.05
C GLN A 40 -3.89 -6.62 -15.41
N PHE A 41 -3.48 -7.27 -14.32
CA PHE A 41 -2.28 -6.91 -13.59
C PHE A 41 -1.16 -7.91 -13.86
N THR A 42 -0.11 -7.46 -14.53
CA THR A 42 1.13 -8.24 -14.73
C THR A 42 2.27 -7.48 -14.08
N PRO A 43 2.64 -7.82 -12.83
CA PRO A 43 3.64 -7.06 -12.10
C PRO A 43 5.02 -7.16 -12.75
N ILE A 44 5.69 -6.02 -12.86
CA ILE A 44 7.13 -5.90 -12.96
C ILE A 44 7.72 -6.44 -11.66
N THR A 45 8.74 -7.28 -11.77
CA THR A 45 9.41 -7.91 -10.61
C THR A 45 10.90 -7.59 -10.54
N HIS A 46 11.45 -6.96 -11.58
CA HIS A 46 12.85 -6.60 -11.67
C HIS A 46 13.00 -5.10 -11.84
N PHE A 47 13.99 -4.55 -11.16
CA PHE A 47 14.41 -3.18 -11.30
C PHE A 47 14.91 -2.92 -12.71
N ASP A 48 14.57 -1.75 -13.23
CA ASP A 48 15.09 -1.20 -14.48
C ASP A 48 15.45 0.26 -14.21
N PRO A 49 16.74 0.64 -14.23
CA PRO A 49 17.16 2.02 -13.95
C PRO A 49 16.68 3.04 -14.99
N LYS A 50 16.16 2.61 -16.15
CA LYS A 50 15.59 3.52 -17.16
C LYS A 50 14.17 3.96 -16.81
N VAL A 51 13.47 3.16 -16.02
CA VAL A 51 12.04 3.37 -15.69
C VAL A 51 11.86 3.67 -14.20
N HIS A 52 12.67 3.06 -13.35
CA HIS A 52 12.53 3.12 -11.91
C HIS A 52 13.60 3.99 -11.28
N ARG A 53 13.19 4.75 -10.26
CA ARG A 53 14.08 5.52 -9.39
C ARG A 53 14.18 4.85 -8.03
N VAL A 54 15.37 4.84 -7.47
CA VAL A 54 15.63 4.21 -6.18
C VAL A 54 15.23 5.15 -5.05
N ASP A 55 14.43 4.65 -4.11
CA ASP A 55 14.17 5.37 -2.85
C ASP A 55 15.32 5.15 -1.88
N GLN A 56 16.17 6.17 -1.76
CA GLN A 56 17.35 6.11 -0.91
C GLN A 56 17.01 5.99 0.58
N LYS A 57 15.91 6.61 1.04
CA LYS A 57 15.50 6.55 2.45
C LYS A 57 14.94 5.18 2.78
N ALA A 58 14.07 4.65 1.93
CA ALA A 58 13.56 3.30 2.05
C ALA A 58 14.69 2.25 2.04
N ASN A 59 15.69 2.40 1.17
CA ASN A 59 16.83 1.47 1.14
C ASN A 59 17.64 1.43 2.45
N LEU A 60 17.69 2.53 3.20
CA LEU A 60 18.32 2.51 4.54
C LEU A 60 17.53 1.64 5.51
N TYR A 61 16.21 1.61 5.38
CA TYR A 61 15.35 0.75 6.19
C TYR A 61 15.44 -0.73 5.77
N LEU A 62 15.72 -1.03 4.50
CA LEU A 62 15.85 -2.41 4.02
C LEU A 62 16.94 -3.20 4.74
N GLN A 63 18.03 -2.55 5.19
CA GLN A 63 19.08 -3.20 5.99
C GLN A 63 18.55 -3.78 7.32
N GLN A 64 17.39 -3.28 7.77
CA GLN A 64 16.69 -3.72 8.96
C GLN A 64 15.46 -4.57 8.61
N ALA A 65 15.28 -5.00 7.35
CA ALA A 65 14.22 -5.92 6.96
C ALA A 65 14.67 -7.38 7.06
N SER A 66 13.76 -8.32 6.77
CA SER A 66 14.07 -9.74 6.73
C SER A 66 15.08 -10.09 5.62
N LEU A 67 15.93 -11.09 5.87
CA LEU A 67 17.06 -11.44 4.98
C LEU A 67 16.66 -11.75 3.53
N ASP A 68 15.45 -12.27 3.32
CA ASP A 68 14.93 -12.63 2.01
C ASP A 68 14.69 -11.41 1.09
N VAL A 69 14.53 -10.21 1.67
CA VAL A 69 14.25 -8.99 0.91
C VAL A 69 15.37 -7.94 0.99
N GLN A 70 16.40 -8.14 1.82
CA GLN A 70 17.51 -7.18 1.98
C GLN A 70 18.28 -6.89 0.68
N ASN A 71 18.30 -7.85 -0.25
CA ASN A 71 18.95 -7.68 -1.57
C ASN A 71 18.04 -7.07 -2.63
N MET A 72 16.79 -6.74 -2.29
CA MET A 72 15.86 -6.05 -3.19
C MET A 72 16.15 -4.55 -3.22
N ILE A 73 15.50 -3.85 -4.15
CA ILE A 73 15.65 -2.42 -4.36
C ILE A 73 14.30 -1.76 -4.07
N ALA A 74 14.27 -0.83 -3.11
CA ALA A 74 13.11 0.00 -2.85
C ALA A 74 12.95 1.08 -3.91
N ILE A 75 11.74 1.21 -4.45
CA ILE A 75 11.45 2.11 -5.57
C ILE A 75 10.70 3.35 -5.08
N GLU A 76 11.14 4.51 -5.55
CA GLU A 76 10.55 5.80 -5.20
C GLU A 76 9.11 5.91 -5.73
N VAL A 77 8.18 6.23 -4.83
CA VAL A 77 6.79 6.58 -5.15
C VAL A 77 6.37 7.80 -4.33
N ALA A 78 5.32 8.51 -4.78
CA ALA A 78 4.87 9.70 -4.08
C ALA A 78 4.32 9.38 -2.68
N ALA A 79 4.78 10.12 -1.67
CA ALA A 79 4.35 10.04 -0.27
C ALA A 79 3.16 10.98 0.02
N ASP A 80 2.10 10.88 -0.77
CA ASP A 80 0.94 11.79 -0.77
C ASP A 80 -0.30 11.18 -0.11
N GLY A 81 -0.15 10.11 0.67
CA GLY A 81 -1.26 9.31 1.19
C GLY A 81 -1.86 8.34 0.17
N ASN A 82 -1.48 8.40 -1.11
CA ASN A 82 -1.79 7.38 -2.13
C ASN A 82 -0.62 6.40 -2.36
N CYS A 83 0.44 6.46 -1.57
CA CYS A 83 1.67 5.67 -1.76
C CYS A 83 1.47 4.16 -1.96
N LEU A 84 0.49 3.52 -1.29
CA LEU A 84 0.14 2.12 -1.56
C LEU A 84 -0.29 1.91 -3.02
N TYR A 85 -1.23 2.73 -3.49
CA TYR A 85 -1.76 2.64 -4.86
C TYR A 85 -0.73 3.08 -5.90
N ASN A 86 0.08 4.09 -5.58
CA ASN A 86 1.22 4.51 -6.41
C ASN A 86 2.24 3.37 -6.55
N SER A 87 2.46 2.58 -5.49
CA SER A 87 3.31 1.39 -5.52
C SER A 87 2.78 0.34 -6.51
N ILE A 88 1.46 0.09 -6.50
CA ILE A 88 0.85 -0.85 -7.45
C ILE A 88 0.98 -0.36 -8.89
N ILE A 89 0.76 0.94 -9.14
CA ILE A 89 0.88 1.52 -10.49
C ILE A 89 2.33 1.46 -10.98
N CYS A 90 3.29 1.74 -10.11
CA CYS A 90 4.72 1.58 -10.40
C CYS A 90 5.02 0.15 -10.89
N LEU A 91 4.43 -0.86 -10.22
CA LEU A 91 4.61 -2.26 -10.56
C LEU A 91 3.82 -2.73 -11.78
N SER A 92 2.83 -1.98 -12.26
CA SER A 92 1.93 -2.47 -13.31
C SER A 92 2.52 -2.38 -14.72
N GLY A 93 3.56 -1.56 -14.89
CA GLY A 93 4.37 -1.43 -16.09
C GLY A 93 3.69 -0.83 -17.33
N ASN A 94 2.36 -0.79 -17.40
CA ASN A 94 1.58 -0.17 -18.49
C ASN A 94 0.06 -0.13 -18.24
N THR A 95 -0.43 -0.29 -17.00
CA THR A 95 -1.88 -0.22 -16.79
C THR A 95 -2.36 1.23 -16.73
N ALA A 96 -3.47 1.53 -17.41
CA ALA A 96 -4.16 2.82 -17.34
C ALA A 96 -4.85 3.08 -15.98
N SER A 97 -4.56 2.26 -14.97
CA SER A 97 -5.17 2.36 -13.65
C SER A 97 -4.66 3.59 -12.92
N THR A 98 -5.56 4.25 -12.19
CA THR A 98 -5.24 5.41 -11.36
C THR A 98 -5.29 5.05 -9.88
N PRO A 99 -4.67 5.84 -8.98
CA PRO A 99 -4.75 5.60 -7.54
C PRO A 99 -6.20 5.54 -7.06
N SER A 100 -7.03 6.44 -7.57
CA SER A 100 -8.45 6.52 -7.24
C SER A 100 -9.26 5.33 -7.76
N GLU A 101 -8.92 4.76 -8.92
CA GLU A 101 -9.54 3.51 -9.37
C GLU A 101 -9.24 2.37 -8.40
N LEU A 102 -7.96 2.17 -8.07
CA LEU A 102 -7.54 1.09 -7.18
C LEU A 102 -8.17 1.26 -5.79
N ARG A 103 -8.20 2.49 -5.25
CA ARG A 103 -8.82 2.81 -3.96
C ARG A 103 -10.31 2.51 -3.93
N VAL A 104 -11.06 2.93 -4.96
CA VAL A 104 -12.50 2.64 -5.06
C VAL A 104 -12.75 1.14 -5.17
N ARG A 105 -11.97 0.41 -5.98
CA ARG A 105 -12.12 -1.04 -6.11
C ARG A 105 -11.78 -1.79 -4.82
N SER A 106 -10.74 -1.37 -4.09
CA SER A 106 -10.42 -1.93 -2.78
C SER A 106 -11.54 -1.71 -1.76
N LEU A 107 -12.16 -0.52 -1.77
CA LEU A 107 -13.29 -0.22 -0.91
C LEU A 107 -14.49 -1.13 -1.20
N ILE A 108 -14.82 -1.31 -2.49
CA ILE A 108 -15.92 -2.19 -2.92
C ILE A 108 -15.64 -3.63 -2.48
N GLU A 109 -14.42 -4.13 -2.71
CA GLU A 109 -14.00 -5.47 -2.28
C GLU A 109 -14.17 -5.67 -0.77
N LEU A 110 -13.76 -4.69 0.04
CA LEU A 110 -13.90 -4.72 1.50
C LEU A 110 -15.36 -4.71 1.94
N VAL A 111 -16.18 -3.82 1.39
CA VAL A 111 -17.61 -3.72 1.72
C VAL A 111 -18.35 -4.99 1.33
N LYS A 112 -18.06 -5.54 0.15
CA LYS A 112 -18.71 -6.75 -0.37
C LYS A 112 -18.38 -7.99 0.45
N ASN A 113 -17.13 -8.11 0.88
CA ASN A 113 -16.62 -9.28 1.59
C ASN A 113 -16.30 -8.97 3.06
N GLU A 114 -16.99 -8.00 3.66
CA GLU A 114 -16.71 -7.49 5.00
C GLU A 114 -16.59 -8.60 6.05
N ASN A 115 -17.54 -9.53 6.07
CA ASN A 115 -17.53 -10.65 7.01
C ASN A 115 -16.24 -11.48 6.93
N PHE A 116 -15.70 -11.68 5.72
CA PHE A 116 -14.43 -12.39 5.53
C PHE A 116 -13.28 -11.62 6.18
N TYR A 117 -13.17 -10.32 5.91
CA TYR A 117 -12.12 -9.47 6.46
C TYR A 117 -12.24 -9.32 7.98
N HIS A 118 -13.46 -9.12 8.48
CA HIS A 118 -13.75 -9.02 9.90
C HIS A 118 -13.29 -10.28 10.63
N ASN A 119 -13.76 -11.45 10.20
CA ASN A 119 -13.45 -12.72 10.85
C ASN A 119 -11.95 -13.03 10.81
N ARG A 120 -11.27 -12.66 9.71
CA ARG A 120 -9.86 -12.99 9.51
C ARG A 120 -8.91 -12.04 10.23
N PHE A 121 -9.22 -10.74 10.29
CA PHE A 121 -8.24 -9.72 10.68
C PHE A 121 -8.68 -8.81 11.83
N ALA A 122 -9.97 -8.74 12.20
CA ALA A 122 -10.44 -7.72 13.13
C ALA A 122 -9.83 -7.81 14.54
N HIS A 123 -9.46 -9.02 14.96
CA HIS A 123 -8.79 -9.25 16.24
C HIS A 123 -7.33 -8.76 16.29
N ILE A 124 -6.73 -8.47 15.12
CA ILE A 124 -5.33 -8.03 14.99
C ILE A 124 -5.25 -6.58 14.48
N VAL A 125 -6.03 -6.25 13.46
CA VAL A 125 -5.95 -4.96 12.74
C VAL A 125 -6.92 -3.93 13.33
N GLY A 126 -8.04 -4.38 13.89
CA GLY A 126 -9.11 -3.51 14.39
C GLY A 126 -10.38 -3.55 13.54
N LEU A 127 -11.29 -2.61 13.78
CA LEU A 127 -12.63 -2.61 13.20
C LEU A 127 -12.61 -2.27 11.70
N VAL A 128 -13.15 -3.18 10.88
CA VAL A 128 -13.26 -3.01 9.42
C VAL A 128 -13.98 -1.71 9.03
N ASN A 129 -14.99 -1.29 9.80
CA ASN A 129 -15.81 -0.11 9.47
C ASN A 129 -15.02 1.20 9.54
N GLU A 130 -14.07 1.32 10.46
CA GLU A 130 -13.21 2.49 10.54
C GLU A 130 -12.23 2.53 9.36
N THR A 131 -11.71 1.37 8.94
CA THR A 131 -10.90 1.29 7.71
C THR A 131 -11.73 1.62 6.47
N ILE A 132 -12.97 1.12 6.34
CA ILE A 132 -13.90 1.49 5.24
C ILE A 132 -14.10 3.01 5.18
N LYS A 133 -14.29 3.65 6.34
CA LYS A 133 -14.42 5.12 6.45
C LYS A 133 -13.16 5.84 5.98
N ASN A 134 -11.99 5.35 6.37
CA ASN A 134 -10.71 5.95 6.01
C ASN A 134 -10.40 5.81 4.52
N ILE A 135 -10.58 4.62 3.94
CA ILE A 135 -10.34 4.35 2.51
C ILE A 135 -11.23 5.21 1.62
N ALA A 136 -12.46 5.50 2.05
CA ALA A 136 -13.40 6.32 1.30
C ALA A 136 -12.90 7.76 1.07
N ARG A 137 -11.93 8.25 1.84
CA ARG A 137 -11.32 9.58 1.67
C ARG A 137 -10.13 9.46 0.74
N ASN A 138 -9.98 10.34 -0.25
CA ASN A 138 -8.75 10.39 -1.03
C ASN A 138 -7.58 10.87 -0.15
N PHE A 139 -6.35 10.46 -0.46
CA PHE A 139 -5.12 10.82 0.26
C PHE A 139 -5.07 10.40 1.75
N SER A 140 -6.00 9.59 2.23
CA SER A 140 -5.86 8.91 3.52
C SER A 140 -4.79 7.81 3.46
N PHE A 141 -4.06 7.63 4.55
CA PHE A 141 -3.10 6.54 4.71
C PHE A 141 -3.81 5.18 4.62
N SER A 142 -3.12 4.22 4.01
CA SER A 142 -3.62 2.86 3.85
C SER A 142 -3.16 1.94 4.98
N GLU A 143 -3.98 0.95 5.31
CA GLU A 143 -3.72 -0.05 6.33
C GLU A 143 -3.60 -1.47 5.72
N LEU A 144 -3.50 -2.50 6.58
CA LEU A 144 -3.36 -3.90 6.15
C LEU A 144 -4.62 -4.43 5.42
N TYR A 145 -5.80 -3.89 5.73
CA TYR A 145 -7.03 -4.28 5.04
C TYR A 145 -6.97 -3.93 3.55
N GLU A 146 -6.42 -2.78 3.17
CA GLU A 146 -6.24 -2.39 1.78
C GLU A 146 -5.25 -3.29 1.04
N ILE A 147 -4.17 -3.72 1.69
CA ILE A 147 -3.22 -4.68 1.11
C ILE A 147 -3.94 -6.01 0.84
N ALA A 148 -4.70 -6.51 1.81
CA ALA A 148 -5.48 -7.74 1.65
C ALA A 148 -6.56 -7.60 0.56
N ALA A 149 -7.26 -6.46 0.49
CA ALA A 149 -8.24 -6.17 -0.53
C ALA A 149 -7.64 -6.09 -1.93
N LEU A 150 -6.52 -5.36 -2.07
CA LEU A 150 -5.82 -5.25 -3.34
C LEU A 150 -5.31 -6.61 -3.83
N SER A 151 -4.92 -7.52 -2.94
CA SER A 151 -4.50 -8.87 -3.33
C SER A 151 -5.60 -9.61 -4.10
N ASN A 152 -6.87 -9.46 -3.65
CA ASN A 152 -8.04 -10.01 -4.34
C ASN A 152 -8.39 -9.23 -5.62
N VAL A 153 -8.41 -7.89 -5.56
CA VAL A 153 -8.74 -7.04 -6.71
C VAL A 153 -7.80 -7.29 -7.89
N LEU A 154 -6.50 -7.45 -7.63
CA LEU A 154 -5.47 -7.66 -8.63
C LEU A 154 -5.19 -9.14 -8.93
N LYS A 155 -5.79 -10.07 -8.16
CA LYS A 155 -5.52 -11.51 -8.21
C LYS A 155 -4.03 -11.83 -8.10
N CYS A 156 -3.36 -11.14 -7.18
CA CYS A 156 -1.91 -11.17 -6.99
C CYS A 156 -1.61 -11.29 -5.50
N ASN A 157 -0.67 -12.14 -5.12
CA ASN A 157 -0.23 -12.21 -3.73
C ASN A 157 0.56 -10.95 -3.39
N MET A 158 0.41 -10.47 -2.15
CA MET A 158 1.15 -9.31 -1.66
C MET A 158 1.92 -9.68 -0.40
N GLN A 159 3.24 -9.70 -0.50
CA GLN A 159 4.12 -9.78 0.66
C GLN A 159 4.27 -8.38 1.25
N SER A 160 3.71 -8.21 2.44
CA SER A 160 3.93 -7.02 3.27
C SER A 160 5.22 -7.22 4.06
N VAL A 161 6.11 -6.24 3.99
CA VAL A 161 7.42 -6.25 4.66
C VAL A 161 7.51 -5.04 5.58
N TYR A 162 7.74 -5.28 6.86
CA TYR A 162 7.93 -4.27 7.89
C TYR A 162 9.35 -4.37 8.44
N PRO A 163 10.12 -3.28 8.51
CA PRO A 163 11.49 -3.31 9.03
C PRO A 163 11.46 -3.66 10.52
N THR A 164 12.43 -4.42 11.00
CA THR A 164 12.58 -4.82 12.41
C THR A 164 13.09 -3.67 13.28
N ILE A 165 12.44 -2.52 13.18
CA ILE A 165 12.72 -1.29 13.92
C ILE A 165 11.64 -1.14 14.98
N ASP A 166 12.05 -1.02 16.24
CA ASP A 166 11.13 -1.06 17.39
C ASP A 166 10.19 -2.28 17.34
N TYR A 167 10.70 -3.40 16.82
CA TYR A 167 9.87 -4.53 16.50
C TYR A 167 9.17 -5.09 17.74
N ARG A 168 7.86 -5.27 17.62
CA ARG A 168 7.02 -5.88 18.65
C ARG A 168 6.31 -7.10 18.07
N SER A 169 6.02 -8.10 18.88
CA SER A 169 5.41 -9.35 18.41
C SER A 169 4.02 -9.16 17.78
N ASP A 170 3.29 -8.13 18.19
CA ASP A 170 2.00 -7.74 17.58
C ASP A 170 2.14 -7.22 16.15
N LEU A 171 3.32 -6.73 15.77
CA LEU A 171 3.62 -6.27 14.41
C LEU A 171 3.94 -7.42 13.44
N ASN A 172 3.95 -8.68 13.91
CA ASN A 172 4.16 -9.85 13.06
C ASN A 172 3.20 -9.88 11.86
N ILE A 173 1.96 -9.40 12.01
CA ILE A 173 0.98 -9.36 10.91
C ILE A 173 1.40 -8.45 9.76
N MET A 174 2.25 -7.44 10.02
CA MET A 174 2.79 -6.53 9.02
C MET A 174 3.91 -7.17 8.19
N ASN A 175 4.47 -8.29 8.65
CA ASN A 175 5.44 -9.13 7.94
C ASN A 175 4.76 -10.43 7.48
N ASN A 176 3.78 -10.32 6.58
CA ASN A 176 2.98 -11.45 6.15
C ASN A 176 2.67 -11.41 4.65
N THR A 177 2.33 -12.57 4.08
CA THR A 177 1.83 -12.68 2.71
C THR A 177 0.32 -12.73 2.72
N PHE A 178 -0.29 -11.76 2.04
CA PHE A 178 -1.71 -11.70 1.78
C PHE A 178 -1.98 -12.41 0.46
N GLU A 179 -2.48 -13.64 0.58
CA GLU A 179 -2.87 -14.47 -0.56
C GLU A 179 -4.23 -14.06 -1.08
N HIS A 180 -4.37 -13.97 -2.40
CA HIS A 180 -5.68 -13.78 -3.01
C HIS A 180 -6.53 -15.04 -2.81
N ALA A 181 -7.84 -14.86 -2.60
CA ALA A 181 -8.73 -15.91 -2.09
C ALA A 181 -8.83 -17.16 -3.00
N GLN A 182 -8.56 -17.02 -4.30
CA GLN A 182 -8.61 -18.13 -5.25
C GLN A 182 -7.20 -18.68 -5.49
N TYR A 183 -6.71 -19.52 -4.58
CA TYR A 183 -5.37 -20.12 -4.67
C TYR A 183 -5.02 -20.55 -6.10
N SER A 184 -3.97 -19.95 -6.65
CA SER A 184 -3.41 -20.29 -7.95
C SER A 184 -1.91 -20.41 -7.82
N ILE A 185 -1.38 -21.55 -8.26
CA ILE A 185 0.06 -21.84 -8.26
C ILE A 185 0.81 -20.86 -9.19
N ALA A 186 0.11 -20.26 -10.14
CA ALA A 186 0.66 -19.27 -11.07
C ALA A 186 0.64 -17.83 -10.53
N SER A 187 0.10 -17.60 -9.33
CA SER A 187 -0.01 -16.25 -8.78
C SER A 187 1.35 -15.70 -8.42
N LYS A 188 1.68 -14.58 -9.06
CA LYS A 188 2.87 -13.80 -8.72
C LYS A 188 2.70 -13.18 -7.34
N THR A 189 3.82 -12.99 -6.65
CA THR A 189 3.90 -12.23 -5.41
C THR A 189 4.62 -10.94 -5.68
N ILE A 190 4.02 -9.82 -5.28
CA ILE A 190 4.71 -8.52 -5.20
C ILE A 190 5.08 -8.22 -3.76
N CYS A 191 6.13 -7.42 -3.57
CA CYS A 191 6.62 -7.04 -2.25
C CYS A 191 6.34 -5.56 -2.02
N LEU A 192 5.66 -5.25 -0.92
CA LEU A 192 5.38 -3.90 -0.45
C LEU A 192 6.11 -3.68 0.88
N PHE A 193 6.86 -2.59 0.97
CA PHE A 193 7.69 -2.29 2.13
C PHE A 193 7.15 -1.07 2.88
N TRP A 194 6.92 -1.26 4.17
CA TRP A 194 6.57 -0.20 5.10
C TRP A 194 7.81 0.63 5.44
N THR A 195 7.76 1.92 5.18
CA THR A 195 8.88 2.84 5.37
C THR A 195 8.43 4.15 5.99
N HIS A 196 9.36 5.09 6.10
CA HIS A 196 9.07 6.47 6.45
C HIS A 196 9.59 7.40 5.35
N SER A 197 8.90 8.51 5.12
CA SER A 197 9.35 9.59 4.23
C SER A 197 10.57 10.37 4.74
N GLU A 198 11.07 10.05 5.94
CA GLU A 198 12.18 10.71 6.63
C GLU A 198 13.22 9.66 7.04
N SER A 199 14.37 10.09 7.54
CA SER A 199 15.33 9.16 8.15
C SER A 199 14.80 8.61 9.48
N GLY A 200 15.32 7.47 9.95
CA GLY A 200 14.91 6.88 11.22
C GLY A 200 15.13 7.80 12.43
N ILE A 201 16.15 8.64 12.39
CA ILE A 201 16.45 9.61 13.45
C ILE A 201 15.40 10.73 13.46
N GLU A 202 15.06 11.27 12.29
CA GLU A 202 14.06 12.34 12.15
C GLU A 202 12.66 11.85 12.51
N ALA A 203 12.26 10.68 11.99
CA ALA A 203 10.99 10.05 12.29
C ALA A 203 10.76 9.91 13.81
N ARG A 204 11.78 9.45 14.55
CA ARG A 204 11.71 9.32 16.01
C ARG A 204 11.68 10.66 16.72
N ARG A 205 12.50 11.62 16.27
CA ARG A 205 12.53 12.98 16.84
C ARG A 205 11.14 13.61 16.79
N ASN A 206 10.42 13.40 15.70
CA ASN A 206 9.09 13.94 15.46
C ASN A 206 7.97 13.13 16.14
N ASN A 207 8.26 11.93 16.65
CA ASN A 207 7.28 11.01 17.22
C ASN A 207 7.67 10.49 18.61
N ALA A 208 8.09 11.39 19.51
CA ALA A 208 8.40 11.10 20.91
C ALA A 208 9.36 9.91 21.13
N GLY A 209 10.31 9.72 20.21
CA GLY A 209 11.31 8.64 20.25
C GLY A 209 10.88 7.34 19.56
N ASN A 210 9.61 7.18 19.19
CA ASN A 210 9.08 5.97 18.56
C ASN A 210 9.16 6.07 17.04
N TRP A 211 9.45 4.96 16.38
CA TRP A 211 9.31 4.86 14.94
C TRP A 211 7.92 4.32 14.56
N SER A 212 7.30 4.91 13.54
CA SER A 212 6.05 4.42 12.95
C SER A 212 6.08 4.66 11.45
N PRO A 213 5.70 3.70 10.59
CA PRO A 213 5.74 3.93 9.15
C PRO A 213 4.69 4.98 8.75
N ASN A 214 4.97 5.71 7.67
CA ASN A 214 4.00 6.62 7.03
C ASN A 214 4.04 6.53 5.50
N HIS A 215 4.80 5.59 4.96
CA HIS A 215 5.03 5.46 3.54
C HIS A 215 5.10 3.98 3.13
N PHE A 216 4.65 3.71 1.89
CA PHE A 216 4.78 2.42 1.22
C PHE A 216 5.60 2.60 -0.03
N VAL A 217 6.50 1.64 -0.27
CA VAL A 217 7.25 1.54 -1.52
C VAL A 217 7.20 0.11 -2.03
N PRO A 218 7.20 -0.11 -3.35
CA PRO A 218 7.38 -1.45 -3.87
C PRO A 218 8.86 -1.86 -3.82
N LEU A 219 9.10 -3.15 -3.62
CA LEU A 219 10.43 -3.75 -3.74
C LEU A 219 10.54 -4.53 -5.05
N LEU A 220 11.63 -4.32 -5.77
CA LEU A 220 11.97 -5.05 -6.98
C LEU A 220 13.26 -5.85 -6.80
N LEU A 221 13.35 -6.99 -7.47
CA LEU A 221 14.60 -7.73 -7.58
C LEU A 221 15.63 -6.90 -8.37
N PRO A 222 16.94 -6.97 -8.05
CA PRO A 222 17.96 -6.39 -8.90
C PRO A 222 17.83 -6.89 -10.34
N SER A 223 18.15 -6.05 -11.32
CA SER A 223 18.21 -6.48 -12.71
C SER A 223 19.15 -7.69 -12.81
N HIS A 224 18.76 -8.71 -13.58
CA HIS A 224 19.69 -9.75 -13.97
C HIS A 224 20.76 -9.13 -14.88
N ASN A 225 21.79 -8.52 -14.30
CA ASN A 225 23.02 -8.32 -15.02
C ASN A 225 23.43 -9.71 -15.48
N SER A 226 23.58 -9.88 -16.79
CA SER A 226 24.17 -11.07 -17.39
C SER A 226 25.67 -11.13 -17.01
N GLN A 227 25.97 -11.22 -15.72
CA GLN A 227 27.28 -11.65 -15.21
C GLN A 227 27.34 -13.18 -15.33
N SER A 228 27.26 -13.64 -16.57
CA SER A 228 27.58 -15.01 -16.97
C SER A 228 28.38 -14.97 -18.28
N GLN A 229 29.38 -14.10 -18.34
CA GLN A 229 30.59 -14.40 -19.09
C GLN A 229 31.79 -14.11 -18.19
N ASN A 230 32.64 -15.14 -18.06
CA ASN A 230 33.91 -15.18 -17.33
C ASN A 230 33.81 -15.49 -15.83
N HIS A 231 33.64 -16.78 -15.50
CA HIS A 231 34.65 -17.53 -14.75
C HIS A 231 34.32 -19.03 -14.78
N LEU A 232 34.89 -19.74 -15.77
CA LEU A 232 35.19 -21.15 -15.61
C LEU A 232 36.26 -21.28 -14.52
N GLY A 233 35.86 -21.82 -13.38
CA GLY A 233 36.74 -22.14 -12.28
C GLY A 233 36.00 -23.05 -11.31
N GLN A 234 35.79 -24.30 -11.71
CA GLN A 234 35.32 -25.34 -10.78
C GLN A 234 36.33 -25.48 -9.63
N PRO A 235 35.83 -25.72 -8.41
CA PRO A 235 36.37 -26.86 -7.67
C PRO A 235 35.30 -27.73 -7.01
N LYS A 236 35.48 -29.03 -7.30
CA LYS A 236 35.32 -30.23 -6.46
C LYS A 236 34.31 -30.22 -5.31
N ILE A 237 33.36 -31.14 -5.49
CA ILE A 237 32.42 -31.72 -4.53
C ILE A 237 33.16 -32.53 -3.45
N SER A 238 32.81 -32.31 -2.18
CA SER A 238 32.86 -33.36 -1.15
C SER A 238 31.96 -33.03 0.06
N GLY A 239 31.01 -33.92 0.35
CA GLY A 239 30.72 -34.39 1.72
C GLY A 239 29.57 -33.75 2.53
N SER A 240 28.48 -34.53 2.67
CA SER A 240 27.65 -34.78 3.88
C SER A 240 26.98 -33.59 4.62
N GLY A 241 25.71 -33.57 5.00
CA GLY A 241 24.73 -34.64 5.24
C GLY A 241 24.22 -34.55 6.69
N SER A 242 23.10 -33.83 6.94
CA SER A 242 22.23 -34.05 8.11
C SER A 242 20.92 -33.23 8.03
N THR A 243 19.81 -33.93 8.18
CA THR A 243 18.40 -33.49 8.23
C THR A 243 17.97 -32.90 9.59
N PRO A 244 16.78 -32.26 9.68
CA PRO A 244 16.46 -31.23 10.67
C PRO A 244 15.66 -31.72 11.89
N THR A 245 15.77 -31.00 13.02
CA THR A 245 15.00 -31.24 14.24
C THR A 245 13.92 -30.18 14.44
N LYS A 246 12.69 -30.64 14.73
CA LYS A 246 11.45 -29.89 15.03
C LYS A 246 11.47 -29.23 16.42
N ALA A 247 10.82 -28.08 16.57
CA ALA A 247 10.23 -27.59 17.82
C ALA A 247 8.99 -26.72 17.50
N THR A 248 7.77 -27.20 17.76
CA THR A 248 6.93 -27.04 18.97
C THR A 248 6.27 -25.66 19.10
N THR A 249 5.00 -25.60 18.68
CA THR A 249 4.07 -24.48 18.77
C THR A 249 3.63 -24.26 20.23
N LYS A 250 3.75 -23.02 20.73
CA LYS A 250 3.07 -22.56 21.96
C LYS A 250 1.99 -21.56 21.59
N ASN A 251 0.76 -21.86 22.00
CA ASN A 251 -0.39 -20.96 21.90
C ASN A 251 -0.22 -19.81 22.88
N ASN A 252 -0.19 -18.57 22.37
CA ASN A 252 -0.30 -17.36 23.18
C ASN A 252 -1.64 -16.68 22.90
N THR A 253 -2.37 -16.48 23.98
CA THR A 253 -3.62 -15.71 24.05
C THR A 253 -3.36 -14.27 23.62
N LEU A 254 -3.98 -13.86 22.50
CA LEU A 254 -3.80 -12.53 21.91
C LEU A 254 -4.67 -11.50 22.65
N THR A 255 -4.01 -10.59 23.35
CA THR A 255 -4.56 -9.30 23.77
C THR A 255 -4.88 -8.49 22.52
N GLN A 256 -6.07 -7.89 22.45
CA GLN A 256 -6.47 -7.02 21.34
C GLN A 256 -5.55 -5.81 21.29
N VAL A 257 -4.74 -5.68 20.23
CA VAL A 257 -3.79 -4.56 20.07
C VAL A 257 -4.39 -3.56 19.10
N ARG A 258 -4.54 -2.32 19.57
CA ARG A 258 -4.79 -1.18 18.71
C ARG A 258 -3.46 -0.89 17.99
N ILE A 259 -3.39 -1.11 16.68
CA ILE A 259 -2.32 -0.56 15.83
C ILE A 259 -2.21 0.93 16.20
N PRO A 260 -1.00 1.48 16.43
CA PRO A 260 -0.85 2.87 16.84
C PRO A 260 -1.75 3.72 15.94
N GLU A 261 -2.73 4.39 16.55
CA GLU A 261 -3.64 5.26 15.82
C GLU A 261 -2.77 6.17 14.98
N PHE A 262 -2.90 6.05 13.66
CA PHE A 262 -2.51 7.10 12.75
C PHE A 262 -3.36 8.30 13.14
N ASN A 263 -2.87 9.13 14.07
CA ASN A 263 -3.49 10.39 14.43
C ASN A 263 -3.39 11.29 13.19
N ALA A 264 -4.33 11.12 12.27
CA ALA A 264 -4.52 11.95 11.10
C ALA A 264 -5.05 13.36 11.49
N ASP A 265 -5.35 13.58 12.77
CA ASP A 265 -6.07 14.76 13.24
C ASP A 265 -5.23 16.02 13.44
N HIS A 266 -3.92 16.05 13.13
CA HIS A 266 -3.08 17.25 13.37
C HIS A 266 -2.23 17.77 12.22
N ASN A 267 -2.46 17.36 10.97
CA ASN A 267 -1.91 18.08 9.82
C ASN A 267 -3.03 18.62 8.95
N GLU A 268 -3.42 19.88 9.20
CA GLU A 268 -4.00 20.73 8.15
C GLU A 268 -3.00 20.77 7.00
N ILE A 269 -3.23 19.97 5.97
CA ILE A 269 -2.61 20.19 4.67
C ILE A 269 -3.19 21.50 4.16
N GLN A 270 -2.43 22.59 4.34
CA GLN A 270 -2.71 23.88 3.70
C GLN A 270 -2.91 23.62 2.20
N PRO A 271 -4.04 24.01 1.61
CA PRO A 271 -4.27 23.83 0.19
C PRO A 271 -3.20 24.60 -0.59
N PHE A 272 -2.53 23.90 -1.52
CA PHE A 272 -1.56 24.47 -2.43
C PHE A 272 -2.22 25.61 -3.22
N GLN A 273 -1.85 26.87 -2.93
CA GLN A 273 -2.36 28.03 -3.63
C GLN A 273 -1.77 28.07 -5.05
N VAL A 274 -2.64 27.91 -6.05
CA VAL A 274 -2.30 28.16 -7.46
C VAL A 274 -2.19 29.69 -7.64
N PRO A 275 -1.15 30.23 -8.30
CA PRO A 275 -1.05 31.66 -8.54
C PRO A 275 -2.16 32.13 -9.48
N SER A 276 -3.08 32.95 -8.97
CA SER A 276 -4.10 33.61 -9.77
C SER A 276 -3.44 34.58 -10.75
N THR A 277 -3.48 34.26 -12.04
CA THR A 277 -3.10 35.19 -13.10
C THR A 277 -4.20 36.24 -13.23
N VAL A 278 -3.88 37.50 -12.95
CA VAL A 278 -4.79 38.64 -13.07
C VAL A 278 -5.03 38.91 -14.56
N ILE A 279 -6.27 38.67 -15.02
CA ILE A 279 -6.75 39.15 -16.31
C ILE A 279 -7.50 40.46 -16.04
N THR A 280 -6.89 41.58 -16.42
CA THR A 280 -7.50 42.90 -16.34
C THR A 280 -8.42 43.09 -17.56
N THR A 281 -9.73 43.06 -17.36
CA THR A 281 -10.71 43.53 -18.37
C THR A 281 -11.13 44.96 -18.05
N THR A 282 -10.67 45.92 -18.85
CA THR A 282 -11.17 47.30 -18.87
C THR A 282 -12.47 47.34 -19.67
N ASN A 283 -13.59 47.60 -19.00
CA ASN A 283 -14.85 48.01 -19.63
C ASN A 283 -15.01 49.53 -19.45
N GLU A 284 -14.84 50.29 -20.54
CA GLU A 284 -15.31 51.67 -20.63
C GLU A 284 -16.80 51.67 -21.02
N ILE A 285 -17.62 52.31 -20.19
CA ILE A 285 -19.02 52.63 -20.49
C ILE A 285 -19.09 54.14 -20.63
N THR A 286 -19.22 54.64 -21.86
CA THR A 286 -19.66 56.00 -22.17
C THR A 286 -21.18 56.08 -22.15
N THR A 287 -21.74 56.93 -21.30
CA THR A 287 -23.15 57.37 -21.38
C THR A 287 -23.25 58.77 -21.97
N PRO A 288 -24.29 59.09 -22.76
CA PRO A 288 -24.48 60.41 -23.35
C PRO A 288 -25.31 61.34 -22.45
N ARG A 289 -24.90 62.61 -22.38
CA ARG A 289 -25.75 63.80 -22.25
C ARG A 289 -25.11 64.95 -23.01
#